data_AF-A0A1Y1ZS34-F1
#
_entry.id   AF-A0A1Y1ZS34-F1
#
_cell.length_a   1.000
_cell.length_b   1.000
_cell.length_c   1.000
_cell.angle_alpha   90.00
_cell.angle_beta   90.00
_cell.angle_gamma   90.00
#
_symmetry.space_group_name_H-M   'P 1'
#
loop_
_entity.id
_entity.type
_entity.pdbx_description
1 polymer ?
#
loop_
_entity_poly.entity_id
_entity_poly.type
_entity_poly.pdbx_seq_one_letter_code
_entity_poly.pdbx_strand_id
1 'polypeptide(L)'
;MFYSTAIFLLCSSLSGVLAGPVKTPFSLNRQKNPFYPLDEVDKLEEANLAKFEAYLAKTNASAHGCTLENAVKRMEWGDLTVPQREEYIAAVLCLQSKPPKADTAKYPGTLSRYDDFVLSHETLAFHLHSTPHLLPAHRLYIWAYEQALRNECGYKGYQPYWNWGRYADDPINSPLFNGNMSSMGGNGAPSNYSGVMTHGFSKPYDMIPSAGGGGCVTEGPFKNMVVSLGPIGGVMPDTPKNPRADGFGSNPRCLRRDVNKFSAAATTSALTYSLITENNDIEKFQQVMLGTPAKNDWGVHMGGHYTIGGDPGGDFYSSPGDPVFWFHHGMIDRIWWIWQMQDPENRMNKVPGNPPADDIVDLGWTAGPVSMWDLMTNIGGNGGQFCYIYV
;
A
#
# COMPACT_ATOMS: atom_id res chain seq x y z
N MET A 1 92.89 28.34 0.17
CA MET A 1 91.57 28.50 -0.48
C MET A 1 90.86 27.17 -0.39
N PHE A 2 89.89 27.05 0.51
CA PHE A 2 89.03 25.87 0.62
C PHE A 2 87.70 26.18 -0.09
N TYR A 3 87.33 25.37 -1.09
CA TYR A 3 86.01 25.42 -1.71
C TYR A 3 85.07 24.50 -0.92
N SER A 4 83.92 25.04 -0.49
CA SER A 4 82.83 24.29 0.14
C SER A 4 81.66 24.26 -0.83
N THR A 5 81.22 23.06 -1.22
CA THR A 5 80.11 22.83 -2.14
C THR A 5 78.83 22.65 -1.33
N ALA A 6 77.87 23.57 -1.46
CA ALA A 6 76.55 23.46 -0.83
C ALA A 6 75.57 22.73 -1.76
N ILE A 7 75.00 21.62 -1.27
CA ILE A 7 73.92 20.87 -1.94
C ILE A 7 72.59 21.45 -1.46
N PHE A 8 71.80 22.02 -2.38
CA PHE A 8 70.41 22.42 -2.13
C PHE A 8 69.48 21.22 -2.32
N LEU A 9 68.88 20.75 -1.23
CA LEU A 9 67.75 19.82 -1.26
C LEU A 9 66.47 20.61 -1.54
N LEU A 10 65.88 20.43 -2.74
CA LEU A 10 64.50 20.84 -3.01
C LEU A 10 63.55 19.91 -2.26
N CYS A 11 62.82 20.47 -1.30
CA CYS A 11 61.73 19.79 -0.62
C CYS A 11 60.44 20.00 -1.44
N SER A 12 59.97 18.97 -2.13
CA SER A 12 58.69 18.95 -2.82
C SER A 12 57.56 18.82 -1.80
N SER A 13 56.82 19.90 -1.59
CA SER A 13 55.59 19.90 -0.79
C SER A 13 54.49 19.13 -1.51
N LEU A 14 54.27 17.87 -1.13
CA LEU A 14 53.03 17.14 -1.45
C LEU A 14 51.87 17.80 -0.69
N SER A 15 51.12 18.65 -1.38
CA SER A 15 49.79 19.08 -0.95
C SER A 15 48.85 17.89 -1.01
N GLY A 16 48.69 17.19 0.12
CA GLY A 16 47.67 16.17 0.29
C GLY A 16 46.29 16.81 0.13
N VAL A 17 45.56 16.40 -0.91
CA VAL A 17 44.13 16.64 -1.01
C VAL A 17 43.50 15.87 0.15
N LEU A 18 43.09 16.59 1.20
CA LEU A 18 42.24 16.03 2.25
C LEU A 18 40.95 15.56 1.56
N ALA A 19 40.83 14.25 1.36
CA ALA A 19 39.56 13.65 1.00
C ALA A 19 38.55 14.08 2.08
N GLY A 20 37.53 14.83 1.69
CA GLY A 20 36.43 15.18 2.58
C GLY A 20 35.82 13.90 3.18
N PRO A 21 35.12 14.01 4.31
CA PRO A 21 34.51 12.84 4.95
C PRO A 21 33.63 12.11 3.93
N VAL A 22 33.94 10.83 3.68
CA VAL A 22 33.12 9.97 2.83
C VAL A 22 31.78 9.82 3.53
N LYS A 23 30.73 10.47 3.00
CA LYS A 23 29.37 10.31 3.50
C LYS A 23 29.03 8.83 3.38
N THR A 24 28.71 8.18 4.50
CA THR A 24 28.26 6.79 4.49
C THR A 24 26.95 6.71 3.71
N PRO A 25 26.82 5.81 2.71
CA PRO A 25 25.58 5.65 1.98
C PRO A 25 24.42 5.35 2.92
N PHE A 26 23.24 5.88 2.62
CA PHE A 26 22.05 5.58 3.40
C PHE A 26 21.74 4.07 3.39
N SER A 27 21.26 3.56 4.53
CA SER A 27 20.77 2.20 4.66
C SER A 27 19.41 2.21 5.36
N LEU A 28 18.50 1.38 4.88
CA LEU A 28 17.18 1.18 5.51
C LEU A 28 17.29 0.72 6.95
N ASN A 29 18.40 0.06 7.32
CA ASN A 29 18.56 -0.61 8.61
C ASN A 29 17.34 -1.50 8.91
N ARG A 30 16.99 -2.34 7.93
CA ARG A 30 15.82 -3.22 7.95
C ARG A 30 15.92 -4.19 9.13
N GLN A 31 14.80 -4.40 9.81
CA GLN A 31 14.74 -5.37 10.91
C GLN A 31 14.96 -6.77 10.34
N LYS A 32 15.88 -7.53 10.95
CA LYS A 32 16.13 -8.91 10.53
C LYS A 32 15.08 -9.83 11.12
N ASN A 33 14.29 -10.46 10.26
CA ASN A 33 13.37 -11.53 10.65
C ASN A 33 13.96 -12.90 10.23
N PRO A 34 14.35 -13.77 11.17
CA PRO A 34 14.98 -15.04 10.83
C PRO A 34 14.02 -16.03 10.14
N PHE A 35 12.71 -15.86 10.32
CA PHE A 35 11.69 -16.69 9.68
C PHE A 35 11.38 -16.24 8.25
N TYR A 36 11.59 -14.94 7.97
CA TYR A 36 11.35 -14.33 6.67
C TYR A 36 12.58 -13.51 6.27
N PRO A 37 13.64 -14.18 5.75
CA PRO A 37 14.80 -13.49 5.23
C PRO A 37 14.43 -12.63 4.01
N LEU A 38 15.31 -11.69 3.65
CA LEU A 38 15.08 -10.78 2.53
C LEU A 38 14.84 -11.53 1.22
N ASP A 39 13.69 -11.27 0.62
CA ASP A 39 13.33 -11.78 -0.69
C ASP A 39 14.00 -10.95 -1.81
N GLU A 40 13.76 -11.32 -3.06
CA GLU A 40 14.28 -10.63 -4.24
C GLU A 40 13.75 -9.19 -4.41
N VAL A 41 12.55 -8.89 -3.91
CA VAL A 41 11.97 -7.53 -3.94
C VAL A 41 12.63 -6.65 -2.89
N ASP A 42 12.88 -7.19 -1.69
CA ASP A 42 13.62 -6.50 -0.62
C ASP A 42 15.06 -6.17 -1.07
N LYS A 43 15.74 -7.13 -1.71
CA LYS A 43 17.10 -6.91 -2.25
C LYS A 43 17.10 -5.88 -3.39
N LEU A 44 16.06 -5.88 -4.23
CA LEU A 44 15.91 -4.90 -5.29
C LEU A 44 15.70 -3.49 -4.72
N GLU A 45 14.91 -3.36 -3.66
CA GLU A 45 14.73 -2.10 -2.94
C GLU A 45 16.07 -1.56 -2.43
N GLU A 46 16.84 -2.38 -1.70
CA GLU A 46 18.14 -1.99 -1.17
C GLU A 46 19.14 -1.61 -2.27
N ALA A 47 19.15 -2.36 -3.38
CA ALA A 47 20.05 -2.11 -4.51
C ALA A 47 19.81 -0.77 -5.22
N ASN A 48 18.61 -0.19 -5.10
CA ASN A 48 18.25 1.06 -5.79
C ASN A 48 18.34 2.31 -4.90
N LEU A 49 18.61 2.18 -3.60
CA LEU A 49 18.69 3.31 -2.67
C LEU A 49 19.75 4.35 -3.08
N ALA A 50 20.92 3.91 -3.55
CA ALA A 50 21.99 4.82 -3.95
C ALA A 50 21.57 5.71 -5.15
N LYS A 51 20.80 5.15 -6.10
CA LYS A 51 20.25 5.92 -7.22
C LYS A 51 19.23 6.94 -6.74
N PHE A 52 18.36 6.54 -5.80
CA PHE A 52 17.36 7.41 -5.22
C PHE A 52 17.98 8.53 -4.39
N GLU A 53 19.00 8.25 -3.56
CA GLU A 53 19.76 9.25 -2.81
C GLU A 53 20.39 10.29 -3.77
N ALA A 54 20.99 9.83 -4.86
CA ALA A 54 21.55 10.71 -5.88
C ALA A 54 20.48 11.59 -6.56
N TYR A 55 19.28 11.05 -6.81
CA TYR A 55 18.15 11.81 -7.37
C TYR A 55 17.64 12.88 -6.39
N LEU A 56 17.45 12.54 -5.12
CA LEU A 56 16.98 13.48 -4.10
C LEU A 56 17.95 14.65 -3.91
N ALA A 57 19.26 14.39 -3.99
CA ALA A 57 20.29 15.42 -3.91
C ALA A 57 20.24 16.44 -5.07
N LYS A 58 19.76 16.03 -6.27
CA LYS A 58 19.64 16.92 -7.44
C LYS A 58 18.35 17.74 -7.45
N THR A 59 17.25 17.14 -7.02
CA THR A 59 15.90 17.70 -7.18
C THR A 59 15.50 18.66 -6.06
N ASN A 60 16.38 18.91 -5.08
CA ASN A 60 16.07 19.63 -3.86
C ASN A 60 14.79 19.10 -3.17
N ALA A 61 14.52 17.80 -3.30
CA ALA A 61 13.33 17.14 -2.75
C ALA A 61 13.23 17.29 -1.22
N SER A 62 14.35 17.62 -0.57
CA SER A 62 14.46 17.95 0.85
C SER A 62 14.11 19.40 1.20
N ALA A 63 13.55 20.18 0.27
CA ALA A 63 13.12 21.57 0.50
C ALA A 63 12.12 21.71 1.67
N HIS A 64 11.36 20.65 1.97
CA HIS A 64 10.44 20.59 3.10
C HIS A 64 11.05 19.97 4.38
N GLY A 65 12.38 19.79 4.42
CA GLY A 65 13.07 19.18 5.56
C GLY A 65 12.95 17.66 5.64
N CYS A 66 12.31 16.99 4.67
CA CYS A 66 12.25 15.54 4.60
C CYS A 66 13.49 14.94 3.92
N THR A 67 14.11 13.96 4.56
CA THR A 67 15.29 13.24 4.05
C THR A 67 15.14 11.74 4.30
N LEU A 68 15.98 10.91 3.68
CA LEU A 68 15.98 9.46 3.93
C LEU A 68 16.29 9.14 5.40
N GLU A 69 17.13 9.96 6.03
CA GLU A 69 17.56 9.78 7.43
C GLU A 69 16.47 10.08 8.46
N ASN A 70 15.53 10.99 8.16
CA ASN A 70 14.45 11.37 9.08
C ASN A 70 13.06 10.88 8.66
N ALA A 71 12.92 10.33 7.45
CA ALA A 71 11.68 9.73 6.99
C ALA A 71 11.25 8.59 7.93
N VAL A 72 9.94 8.57 8.22
CA VAL A 72 9.35 7.53 9.07
C VAL A 72 9.35 6.20 8.33
N LYS A 73 9.44 5.11 9.07
CA LYS A 73 9.53 3.76 8.49
C LYS A 73 8.17 3.07 8.52
N ARG A 74 7.60 2.80 7.34
CA ARG A 74 6.46 1.90 7.17
C ARG A 74 6.96 0.47 7.08
N MET A 75 6.49 -0.38 7.99
CA MET A 75 7.04 -1.72 8.20
C MET A 75 6.07 -2.81 7.75
N GLU A 76 6.62 -3.97 7.40
CA GLU A 76 5.84 -5.18 7.19
C GLU A 76 5.11 -5.57 8.50
N TRP A 77 3.82 -5.93 8.40
CA TRP A 77 2.98 -6.26 9.57
C TRP A 77 3.58 -7.36 10.45
N GLY A 78 4.08 -8.43 9.84
CA GLY A 78 4.79 -9.54 10.46
C GLY A 78 6.08 -9.15 11.21
N ASP A 79 6.68 -7.99 10.90
CA ASP A 79 7.88 -7.49 11.58
C ASP A 79 7.55 -6.57 12.77
N LEU A 80 6.32 -6.08 12.89
CA LEU A 80 5.84 -5.40 14.10
C LEU A 80 5.73 -6.37 15.27
N THR A 81 6.07 -5.90 16.47
CA THR A 81 5.80 -6.63 17.72
C THR A 81 4.29 -6.74 17.98
N VAL A 82 3.87 -7.75 18.74
CA VAL A 82 2.46 -7.94 19.12
C VAL A 82 1.84 -6.67 19.73
N PRO A 83 2.48 -5.96 20.69
CA PRO A 83 1.93 -4.71 21.21
C PRO A 83 1.75 -3.61 20.16
N GLN A 84 2.66 -3.48 19.20
CA GLN A 84 2.53 -2.50 18.10
C GLN A 84 1.36 -2.84 17.18
N ARG A 85 1.12 -4.13 16.94
CA ARG A 85 -0.05 -4.60 16.18
C ARG A 85 -1.34 -4.30 16.90
N GLU A 86 -1.41 -4.62 18.19
CA GLU A 86 -2.57 -4.35 19.04
C GLU A 86 -2.85 -2.84 19.13
N GLU A 87 -1.82 -1.99 19.16
CA GLU A 87 -1.97 -0.53 19.12
C GLU A 87 -2.62 -0.05 17.81
N TYR A 88 -2.18 -0.56 16.66
CA TYR A 88 -2.80 -0.25 15.37
C TYR A 88 -4.27 -0.70 15.35
N ILE A 89 -4.55 -1.95 15.77
CA ILE A 89 -5.90 -2.52 15.83
C ILE A 89 -6.82 -1.66 16.70
N ALA A 90 -6.34 -1.24 17.88
CA ALA A 90 -7.10 -0.37 18.77
C ALA A 90 -7.46 0.97 18.10
N ALA A 91 -6.55 1.53 17.30
CA ALA A 91 -6.82 2.76 16.56
C ALA A 91 -7.86 2.56 15.45
N VAL A 92 -7.84 1.42 14.74
CA VAL A 92 -8.87 1.09 13.73
C VAL A 92 -10.25 0.96 14.38
N LEU A 93 -10.36 0.20 15.49
CA LEU A 93 -11.60 0.05 16.24
C LEU A 93 -12.09 1.39 16.80
N CYS A 94 -11.18 2.25 17.25
CA CYS A 94 -11.51 3.61 17.63
C CYS A 94 -12.12 4.40 16.46
N LEU A 95 -11.57 4.29 15.25
CA LEU A 95 -12.10 5.00 14.08
C LEU A 95 -13.51 4.51 13.71
N GLN A 96 -13.78 3.21 13.86
CA GLN A 96 -15.11 2.61 13.70
C GLN A 96 -16.12 3.08 14.77
N SER A 97 -15.65 3.57 15.92
CA SER A 97 -16.51 4.08 17.00
C SER A 97 -16.86 5.56 16.90
N LYS A 98 -16.13 6.33 16.07
CA LYS A 98 -16.30 7.79 15.97
C LYS A 98 -17.42 8.16 14.99
N PRO A 99 -18.14 9.26 15.22
CA PRO A 99 -19.19 9.71 14.32
C PRO A 99 -18.62 10.17 12.97
N PRO A 100 -19.32 9.91 11.85
CA PRO A 100 -18.84 10.27 10.52
C PRO A 100 -18.74 11.79 10.29
N LYS A 101 -17.97 12.20 9.28
CA LYS A 101 -17.88 13.59 8.80
C LYS A 101 -18.77 13.83 7.57
N ALA A 102 -19.05 12.81 6.76
CA ALA A 102 -19.93 12.94 5.61
C ALA A 102 -21.36 13.31 6.00
N ASP A 103 -22.10 13.87 5.03
CA ASP A 103 -23.53 14.18 5.19
C ASP A 103 -24.35 12.88 5.28
N THR A 104 -24.72 12.49 6.49
CA THR A 104 -25.47 11.26 6.75
C THR A 104 -26.92 11.30 6.27
N ALA A 105 -27.47 12.48 5.95
CA ALA A 105 -28.77 12.55 5.28
C ALA A 105 -28.66 12.10 3.81
N LYS A 106 -27.55 12.48 3.16
CA LYS A 106 -27.25 12.07 1.79
C LYS A 106 -26.74 10.62 1.72
N TYR A 107 -25.89 10.23 2.67
CA TYR A 107 -25.21 8.94 2.75
C TYR A 107 -25.57 8.20 4.05
N PRO A 108 -26.81 7.69 4.19
CA PRO A 108 -27.30 7.12 5.44
C PRO A 108 -26.59 5.83 5.86
N GLY A 109 -25.85 5.16 4.96
CA GLY A 109 -25.03 4.00 5.32
C GLY A 109 -23.69 4.34 5.96
N THR A 110 -23.27 5.60 5.97
CA THR A 110 -22.04 6.01 6.65
C THR A 110 -22.33 6.15 8.15
N LEU A 111 -21.94 5.15 8.93
CA LEU A 111 -22.23 5.08 10.38
C LEU A 111 -21.05 5.51 11.25
N SER A 112 -19.83 5.54 10.70
CA SER A 112 -18.61 5.83 11.45
C SER A 112 -17.59 6.66 10.67
N ARG A 113 -16.56 7.16 11.36
CA ARG A 113 -15.37 7.75 10.72
C ARG A 113 -14.61 6.78 9.82
N TYR A 114 -14.70 5.48 10.10
CA TYR A 114 -14.12 4.49 9.22
C TYR A 114 -14.92 4.40 7.90
N ASP A 115 -16.25 4.48 7.99
CA ASP A 115 -17.14 4.44 6.83
C ASP A 115 -16.98 5.65 5.92
N ASP A 116 -16.51 6.78 6.43
CA ASP A 116 -16.13 7.92 5.59
C ASP A 116 -15.05 7.53 4.57
N PHE A 117 -14.08 6.70 4.96
CA PHE A 117 -13.08 6.19 4.01
C PHE A 117 -13.74 5.28 2.97
N VAL A 118 -14.55 4.32 3.42
CA VAL A 118 -15.30 3.43 2.52
C VAL A 118 -16.15 4.24 1.53
N LEU A 119 -16.87 5.26 2.00
CA LEU A 119 -17.70 6.13 1.17
C LEU A 119 -16.87 6.94 0.16
N SER A 120 -15.70 7.46 0.56
CA SER A 120 -14.79 8.15 -0.38
C SER A 120 -14.42 7.23 -1.53
N HIS A 121 -14.14 5.96 -1.24
CA HIS A 121 -13.79 5.00 -2.27
C HIS A 121 -14.99 4.60 -3.14
N GLU A 122 -16.17 4.37 -2.56
CA GLU A 122 -17.39 4.07 -3.32
C GLU A 122 -17.78 5.21 -4.26
N THR A 123 -17.68 6.47 -3.80
CA THR A 123 -18.05 7.66 -4.58
C THR A 123 -17.01 8.06 -5.63
N LEU A 124 -15.74 7.74 -5.40
CA LEU A 124 -14.62 8.14 -6.27
C LEU A 124 -13.97 6.97 -7.00
N ALA A 125 -14.54 5.76 -6.96
CA ALA A 125 -13.91 4.54 -7.47
C ALA A 125 -13.33 4.69 -8.89
N PHE A 126 -14.07 5.31 -9.82
CA PHE A 126 -13.58 5.54 -11.19
C PHE A 126 -12.43 6.55 -11.28
N HIS A 127 -12.43 7.58 -10.44
CA HIS A 127 -11.31 8.51 -10.35
C HIS A 127 -10.10 7.79 -9.75
N LEU A 128 -10.27 7.13 -8.61
CA LEU A 128 -9.22 6.39 -7.89
C LEU A 128 -8.61 5.23 -8.69
N HIS A 129 -9.30 4.68 -9.69
CA HIS A 129 -8.78 3.61 -10.54
C HIS A 129 -8.57 4.01 -12.00
N SER A 130 -8.65 5.31 -12.29
CA SER A 130 -8.24 5.82 -13.59
C SER A 130 -6.71 5.73 -13.73
N THR A 131 -6.24 5.55 -14.95
CA THR A 131 -4.83 5.34 -15.27
C THR A 131 -3.89 6.42 -14.67
N PRO A 132 -4.17 7.75 -14.78
CA PRO A 132 -3.29 8.75 -14.17
C PRO A 132 -3.33 8.77 -12.63
N HIS A 133 -4.46 8.44 -12.02
CA HIS A 133 -4.68 8.65 -10.59
C HIS A 133 -4.44 7.41 -9.72
N LEU A 134 -4.46 6.20 -10.30
CA LEU A 134 -4.44 4.94 -9.55
C LEU A 134 -3.45 4.94 -8.39
N LEU A 135 -2.18 5.14 -8.69
CA LEU A 135 -1.12 5.09 -7.69
C LEU A 135 -1.04 6.36 -6.82
N PRO A 136 -1.00 7.59 -7.37
CA PRO A 136 -0.91 8.79 -6.54
C PRO A 136 -2.12 9.00 -5.63
N ALA A 137 -3.33 8.73 -6.09
CA ALA A 137 -4.54 8.90 -5.28
C ALA A 137 -4.62 7.87 -4.15
N HIS A 138 -4.26 6.61 -4.40
CA HIS A 138 -4.19 5.60 -3.34
C HIS A 138 -3.09 5.89 -2.32
N ARG A 139 -1.96 6.48 -2.73
CA ARG A 139 -0.94 6.98 -1.80
C ARG A 139 -1.49 8.04 -0.85
N LEU A 140 -2.22 9.04 -1.37
CA LEU A 140 -2.89 10.04 -0.54
C LEU A 140 -3.93 9.40 0.37
N TYR A 141 -4.69 8.44 -0.15
CA TYR A 141 -5.76 7.76 0.58
C TYR A 141 -5.25 6.97 1.79
N ILE A 142 -4.19 6.17 1.64
CA ILE A 142 -3.59 5.45 2.77
C ILE A 142 -2.90 6.39 3.76
N TRP A 143 -2.32 7.50 3.28
CA TRP A 143 -1.74 8.51 4.18
C TRP A 143 -2.83 9.22 4.98
N ALA A 144 -3.96 9.57 4.37
CA ALA A 144 -5.09 10.21 5.04
C ALA A 144 -5.69 9.30 6.12
N TYR A 145 -5.79 8.01 5.83
CA TYR A 145 -6.19 6.99 6.81
C TYR A 145 -5.20 6.91 7.97
N GLU A 146 -3.90 6.85 7.69
CA GLU A 146 -2.85 6.90 8.71
C GLU A 146 -2.99 8.16 9.60
N GLN A 147 -3.19 9.33 9.01
CA GLN A 147 -3.39 10.56 9.76
C GLN A 147 -4.64 10.52 10.63
N ALA A 148 -5.74 9.92 10.18
CA ALA A 148 -6.93 9.76 11.00
C ALA A 148 -6.66 8.84 12.19
N LEU A 149 -5.98 7.71 11.99
CA LEU A 149 -5.57 6.82 13.10
C LEU A 149 -4.71 7.55 14.14
N ARG A 150 -3.73 8.33 13.68
CA ARG A 150 -2.77 9.02 14.55
C ARG A 150 -3.41 10.20 15.28
N ASN A 151 -4.11 11.06 14.55
CA ASN A 151 -4.59 12.35 15.05
C ASN A 151 -5.97 12.26 15.71
N GLU A 152 -6.82 11.32 15.30
CA GLU A 152 -8.16 11.16 15.89
C GLU A 152 -8.19 10.02 16.92
N CYS A 153 -7.35 8.99 16.77
CA CYS A 153 -7.35 7.78 17.60
C CYS A 153 -6.04 7.51 18.37
N GLY A 154 -5.07 8.43 18.30
CA GLY A 154 -3.89 8.42 19.16
C GLY A 154 -2.80 7.41 18.78
N TYR A 155 -2.92 6.73 17.63
CA TYR A 155 -1.91 5.79 17.13
C TYR A 155 -0.52 6.45 17.02
N LYS A 156 0.52 5.79 17.54
CA LYS A 156 1.90 6.31 17.51
C LYS A 156 2.75 5.72 16.40
N GLY A 157 2.37 4.56 15.86
CA GLY A 157 3.00 3.94 14.71
C GLY A 157 2.55 4.53 13.36
N TYR A 158 3.07 3.99 12.27
CA TYR A 158 2.79 4.42 10.90
C TYR A 158 2.16 3.28 10.10
N GLN A 159 1.55 3.58 8.95
CA GLN A 159 0.81 2.58 8.19
C GLN A 159 1.70 1.37 7.84
N PRO A 160 1.39 0.16 8.35
CA PRO A 160 2.07 -1.06 7.95
C PRO A 160 1.65 -1.51 6.55
N TYR A 161 2.46 -2.39 5.95
CA TYR A 161 2.17 -3.03 4.67
C TYR A 161 2.14 -4.55 4.79
N TRP A 162 1.54 -5.21 3.78
CA TRP A 162 1.48 -6.66 3.66
C TRP A 162 2.44 -7.15 2.57
N ASN A 163 3.57 -7.74 2.95
CA ASN A 163 4.39 -8.45 1.97
C ASN A 163 3.70 -9.78 1.60
N TRP A 164 2.96 -9.78 0.50
CA TRP A 164 2.23 -10.96 0.02
C TRP A 164 3.13 -12.18 -0.16
N GLY A 165 4.34 -11.97 -0.68
CA GLY A 165 5.29 -13.03 -1.02
C GLY A 165 5.68 -13.91 0.18
N ARG A 166 5.66 -13.36 1.40
CA ARG A 166 5.91 -14.12 2.65
C ARG A 166 4.82 -15.15 2.97
N TYR A 167 3.61 -14.95 2.44
CA TYR A 167 2.42 -15.68 2.87
C TYR A 167 1.60 -16.26 1.71
N ALA A 168 2.06 -16.13 0.46
CA ALA A 168 1.32 -16.57 -0.73
C ALA A 168 0.95 -18.06 -0.69
N ASP A 169 1.82 -18.90 -0.13
CA ASP A 169 1.61 -20.36 -0.02
C ASP A 169 0.63 -20.74 1.11
N ASP A 170 0.51 -19.91 2.16
CA ASP A 170 -0.33 -20.15 3.33
C ASP A 170 -0.89 -18.83 3.90
N PRO A 171 -1.83 -18.18 3.18
CA PRO A 171 -2.31 -16.86 3.58
C PRO A 171 -3.15 -16.92 4.87
N ILE A 172 -3.84 -18.03 5.13
CA ILE A 172 -4.75 -18.17 6.27
C ILE A 172 -4.02 -18.17 7.62
N ASN A 173 -2.79 -18.68 7.67
CA ASN A 173 -1.97 -18.67 8.88
C ASN A 173 -1.05 -17.45 8.99
N SER A 174 -1.15 -16.49 8.06
CA SER A 174 -0.36 -15.26 8.12
C SER A 174 -0.71 -14.42 9.36
N PRO A 175 0.21 -13.54 9.82
CA PRO A 175 -0.07 -12.61 10.91
C PRO A 175 -1.27 -11.67 10.68
N LEU A 176 -1.74 -11.51 9.45
CA LEU A 176 -2.95 -10.75 9.14
C LEU A 176 -4.24 -11.55 9.34
N PHE A 177 -4.23 -12.86 9.04
CA PHE A 177 -5.44 -13.67 8.91
C PHE A 177 -5.55 -14.85 9.89
N ASN A 178 -4.58 -15.04 10.79
CA ASN A 178 -4.57 -16.18 11.72
C ASN A 178 -5.62 -16.13 12.87
N GLY A 179 -6.55 -15.16 12.86
CA GLY A 179 -7.65 -15.09 13.82
C GLY A 179 -7.31 -14.63 15.25
N ASN A 180 -6.03 -14.41 15.58
CA ASN A 180 -5.65 -14.01 16.94
C ASN A 180 -5.92 -12.51 17.22
N MET A 181 -5.73 -12.06 18.46
CA MET A 181 -6.04 -10.66 18.86
C MET A 181 -5.08 -9.61 18.30
N SER A 182 -3.98 -10.02 17.68
CA SER A 182 -3.00 -9.19 16.99
C SER A 182 -3.05 -9.37 15.47
N SER A 183 -4.12 -9.93 14.93
CA SER A 183 -4.41 -10.04 13.50
C SER A 183 -5.53 -9.08 13.09
N MET A 184 -5.82 -8.99 11.80
CA MET A 184 -6.98 -8.28 11.28
C MET A 184 -8.26 -9.14 11.30
N GLY A 185 -8.31 -10.13 12.18
CA GLY A 185 -9.33 -11.18 12.22
C GLY A 185 -8.87 -12.48 11.57
N GLY A 186 -9.84 -13.35 11.31
CA GLY A 186 -9.64 -14.67 10.72
C GLY A 186 -10.17 -14.78 9.29
N ASN A 187 -10.25 -16.02 8.82
CA ASN A 187 -11.11 -16.39 7.71
C ASN A 187 -12.59 -16.26 8.11
N GLY A 188 -13.47 -16.21 7.11
CA GLY A 188 -14.91 -16.33 7.33
C GLY A 188 -15.32 -17.77 7.63
N ALA A 189 -16.44 -17.94 8.32
CA ALA A 189 -17.09 -19.24 8.46
C ALA A 189 -17.31 -19.88 7.07
N PRO A 190 -17.33 -21.22 6.95
CA PRO A 190 -17.55 -21.85 5.66
C PRO A 190 -18.87 -21.42 5.01
N SER A 191 -18.81 -21.08 3.72
CA SER A 191 -19.98 -20.76 2.89
C SER A 191 -19.95 -21.55 1.58
N ASN A 192 -21.12 -21.89 1.06
CA ASN A 192 -21.26 -22.66 -0.17
C ASN A 192 -21.42 -21.73 -1.38
N TYR A 193 -20.32 -21.48 -2.09
CA TYR A 193 -20.31 -20.79 -3.38
C TYR A 193 -19.12 -21.29 -4.22
N SER A 194 -19.22 -21.21 -5.55
CA SER A 194 -18.20 -21.79 -6.45
C SER A 194 -16.90 -20.98 -6.48
N GLY A 195 -16.99 -19.67 -6.32
CA GLY A 195 -15.88 -18.76 -6.51
C GLY A 195 -16.33 -17.39 -6.99
N VAL A 196 -15.38 -16.51 -7.27
CA VAL A 196 -15.60 -15.17 -7.79
C VAL A 196 -15.32 -15.14 -9.29
N MET A 197 -16.26 -14.63 -10.07
CA MET A 197 -16.10 -14.48 -11.53
C MET A 197 -15.09 -13.37 -11.85
N THR A 198 -14.20 -13.64 -12.80
CA THR A 198 -13.16 -12.71 -13.25
C THR A 198 -13.37 -12.42 -14.73
N HIS A 199 -14.18 -11.41 -15.01
CA HIS A 199 -14.60 -11.09 -16.37
C HIS A 199 -13.41 -10.71 -17.27
N GLY A 200 -13.43 -11.22 -18.51
CA GLY A 200 -12.39 -10.97 -19.52
C GLY A 200 -11.27 -12.00 -19.56
N PHE A 201 -11.15 -12.85 -18.53
CA PHE A 201 -10.19 -13.94 -18.48
C PHE A 201 -10.73 -15.21 -19.16
N SER A 202 -9.84 -16.10 -19.60
CA SER A 202 -10.22 -17.40 -20.19
C SER A 202 -10.17 -18.52 -19.16
N LYS A 203 -10.98 -19.57 -19.34
CA LYS A 203 -10.95 -20.77 -18.49
C LYS A 203 -9.53 -21.35 -18.34
N PRO A 204 -9.11 -21.77 -17.13
CA PRO A 204 -9.85 -21.75 -15.86
C PRO A 204 -9.73 -20.43 -15.07
N TYR A 205 -9.12 -19.39 -15.62
CA TYR A 205 -8.85 -18.11 -14.94
C TYR A 205 -10.02 -17.13 -14.96
N ASP A 206 -11.15 -17.51 -15.56
CA ASP A 206 -12.44 -16.78 -15.55
C ASP A 206 -13.21 -16.93 -14.23
N MET A 207 -12.66 -17.70 -13.28
CA MET A 207 -13.16 -17.80 -11.92
C MET A 207 -12.00 -18.02 -10.93
N ILE A 208 -11.97 -17.25 -9.85
CA ILE A 208 -11.17 -17.56 -8.66
C ILE A 208 -11.99 -18.53 -7.80
N PRO A 209 -11.57 -19.79 -7.63
CA PRO A 209 -12.35 -20.77 -6.86
C PRO A 209 -12.48 -20.36 -5.39
N SER A 210 -13.59 -20.72 -4.75
CA SER A 210 -13.73 -20.58 -3.29
C SER A 210 -12.64 -21.38 -2.55
N ALA A 211 -12.06 -20.79 -1.51
CA ALA A 211 -11.03 -21.40 -0.68
C ALA A 211 -11.56 -21.97 0.65
N GLY A 212 -12.88 -22.03 0.81
CA GLY A 212 -13.55 -22.69 1.96
C GLY A 212 -14.00 -21.75 3.07
N GLY A 213 -13.85 -20.43 2.92
CA GLY A 213 -14.50 -19.42 3.73
C GLY A 213 -15.79 -18.90 3.08
N GLY A 214 -15.99 -17.58 3.15
CA GLY A 214 -17.07 -16.83 2.51
C GLY A 214 -18.16 -16.36 3.48
N GLY A 215 -18.26 -16.92 4.68
CA GLY A 215 -19.17 -16.47 5.74
C GLY A 215 -18.60 -15.32 6.57
N CYS A 216 -19.27 -15.00 7.69
CA CYS A 216 -18.80 -13.97 8.62
C CYS A 216 -17.46 -14.37 9.25
N VAL A 217 -16.57 -13.39 9.47
CA VAL A 217 -15.37 -13.55 10.31
C VAL A 217 -15.82 -13.80 11.75
N THR A 218 -15.34 -14.89 12.35
CA THR A 218 -15.77 -15.32 13.70
C THR A 218 -14.72 -15.09 14.78
N GLU A 219 -13.49 -14.74 14.40
CA GLU A 219 -12.32 -14.67 15.28
C GLU A 219 -11.59 -13.33 15.18
N GLY A 220 -10.80 -13.04 16.20
CA GLY A 220 -9.98 -11.83 16.30
C GLY A 220 -10.77 -10.55 16.61
N PRO A 221 -10.11 -9.39 16.52
CA PRO A 221 -10.64 -8.11 16.99
C PRO A 221 -11.84 -7.60 16.19
N PHE A 222 -11.98 -8.02 14.93
CA PHE A 222 -12.97 -7.53 13.98
C PHE A 222 -14.17 -8.46 13.80
N LYS A 223 -14.32 -9.52 14.61
CA LYS A 223 -15.47 -10.45 14.51
C LYS A 223 -16.83 -9.79 14.68
N ASN A 224 -16.88 -8.65 15.38
CA ASN A 224 -18.10 -7.85 15.59
C ASN A 224 -18.12 -6.58 14.73
N MET A 225 -17.20 -6.44 13.77
CA MET A 225 -17.17 -5.31 12.86
C MET A 225 -18.46 -5.30 12.02
N VAL A 226 -19.06 -4.12 11.91
CA VAL A 226 -20.24 -3.89 11.08
C VAL A 226 -19.79 -3.29 9.76
N VAL A 227 -20.06 -3.99 8.67
CA VAL A 227 -19.98 -3.46 7.31
C VAL A 227 -21.32 -2.80 7.02
N SER A 228 -21.32 -1.47 6.90
CA SER A 228 -22.54 -0.64 6.84
C SER A 228 -22.90 -0.14 5.44
N LEU A 229 -21.90 0.03 4.57
CA LEU A 229 -22.02 0.49 3.19
C LEU A 229 -21.99 -0.69 2.20
N GLY A 230 -22.27 -0.40 0.92
CA GLY A 230 -22.36 -1.38 -0.14
C GLY A 230 -23.40 -2.49 0.09
N PRO A 231 -23.28 -3.63 -0.59
CA PRO A 231 -22.37 -3.83 -1.72
C PRO A 231 -22.82 -3.00 -2.93
N ILE A 232 -21.87 -2.60 -3.78
CA ILE A 232 -22.13 -2.01 -5.10
C ILE A 232 -21.75 -3.01 -6.19
N GLY A 233 -20.56 -3.61 -6.09
CA GLY A 233 -20.04 -4.63 -6.98
C GLY A 233 -19.91 -6.00 -6.32
N GLY A 234 -20.80 -6.31 -5.37
CA GLY A 234 -20.67 -7.47 -4.49
C GLY A 234 -20.44 -8.79 -5.22
N VAL A 235 -19.47 -9.58 -4.70
CA VAL A 235 -19.03 -10.84 -5.30
C VAL A 235 -19.59 -12.09 -4.63
N MET A 236 -20.24 -11.91 -3.48
CA MET A 236 -20.88 -12.99 -2.73
C MET A 236 -22.35 -13.15 -3.14
N PRO A 237 -22.84 -14.36 -3.43
CA PRO A 237 -24.18 -14.57 -3.99
C PRO A 237 -25.31 -14.26 -2.99
N ASP A 238 -25.02 -14.30 -1.70
CA ASP A 238 -25.97 -14.19 -0.58
C ASP A 238 -25.80 -12.90 0.23
N THR A 239 -24.95 -11.96 -0.20
CA THR A 239 -24.87 -10.65 0.47
C THR A 239 -26.16 -9.85 0.21
N PRO A 240 -26.81 -9.29 1.26
CA PRO A 240 -27.97 -8.42 1.11
C PRO A 240 -27.69 -7.25 0.18
N LYS A 241 -28.54 -7.05 -0.83
CA LYS A 241 -28.46 -5.90 -1.74
C LYS A 241 -28.60 -4.60 -0.96
N ASN A 242 -27.87 -3.57 -1.38
CA ASN A 242 -28.05 -2.25 -0.79
C ASN A 242 -29.51 -1.79 -0.96
N PRO A 243 -30.16 -1.22 0.09
CA PRO A 243 -31.55 -0.80 0.02
C PRO A 243 -31.77 0.43 -0.87
N ARG A 244 -30.71 1.14 -1.27
CA ARG A 244 -30.75 2.23 -2.24
C ARG A 244 -30.02 1.84 -3.52
N ALA A 245 -30.56 2.26 -4.65
CA ALA A 245 -29.99 1.99 -5.97
C ALA A 245 -28.63 2.70 -6.21
N ASP A 246 -28.34 3.75 -5.46
CA ASP A 246 -27.05 4.47 -5.51
C ASP A 246 -25.96 3.82 -4.65
N GLY A 247 -26.27 2.77 -3.89
CA GLY A 247 -25.29 2.05 -3.06
C GLY A 247 -25.03 2.65 -1.68
N PHE A 248 -25.65 3.79 -1.33
CA PHE A 248 -25.33 4.53 -0.09
C PHE A 248 -26.33 4.34 1.05
N GLY A 249 -27.25 3.37 0.90
CA GLY A 249 -28.19 3.00 1.95
C GLY A 249 -27.51 2.31 3.13
N SER A 250 -28.06 2.49 4.34
CA SER A 250 -27.64 1.75 5.53
C SER A 250 -27.93 0.27 5.37
N ASN A 251 -26.88 -0.55 5.27
CA ASN A 251 -26.93 -1.98 5.03
C ASN A 251 -26.02 -2.77 6.00
N PRO A 252 -26.24 -2.66 7.33
CA PRO A 252 -25.36 -3.26 8.33
C PRO A 252 -25.37 -4.79 8.26
N ARG A 253 -24.18 -5.37 8.17
CA ARG A 253 -23.92 -6.82 8.16
C ARG A 253 -22.53 -7.12 8.70
N CYS A 254 -22.21 -8.40 8.90
CA CYS A 254 -20.89 -8.82 9.37
C CYS A 254 -19.82 -8.63 8.28
N LEU A 255 -18.57 -8.44 8.71
CA LEU A 255 -17.41 -8.64 7.84
C LEU A 255 -17.33 -10.10 7.40
N ARG A 256 -17.17 -10.36 6.10
CA ARG A 256 -17.04 -11.71 5.54
C ARG A 256 -15.73 -11.84 4.79
N ARG A 257 -15.09 -13.01 4.88
CA ARG A 257 -13.85 -13.31 4.15
C ARG A 257 -13.83 -14.71 3.59
N ASP A 258 -13.15 -14.88 2.47
CA ASP A 258 -12.66 -16.16 1.99
C ASP A 258 -11.17 -15.98 1.75
N VAL A 259 -10.34 -16.26 2.77
CA VAL A 259 -8.89 -16.04 2.68
C VAL A 259 -8.31 -16.98 1.62
N ASN A 260 -8.10 -16.43 0.42
CA ASN A 260 -8.11 -17.23 -0.80
C ASN A 260 -6.70 -17.57 -1.28
N LYS A 261 -6.28 -18.82 -1.06
CA LYS A 261 -4.98 -19.33 -1.51
C LYS A 261 -4.80 -19.35 -3.03
N PHE A 262 -5.88 -19.47 -3.81
CA PHE A 262 -5.77 -19.48 -5.28
C PHE A 262 -5.46 -18.08 -5.79
N SER A 263 -6.07 -17.06 -5.20
CA SER A 263 -5.76 -15.66 -5.48
C SER A 263 -4.37 -15.28 -4.98
N ALA A 264 -3.98 -15.75 -3.79
CA ALA A 264 -2.66 -15.48 -3.20
C ALA A 264 -1.51 -15.99 -4.07
N ALA A 265 -1.72 -17.07 -4.84
CA ALA A 265 -0.73 -17.59 -5.78
C ALA A 265 -0.31 -16.58 -6.87
N ALA A 266 -1.12 -15.54 -7.15
CA ALA A 266 -0.78 -14.46 -8.07
C ALA A 266 0.11 -13.36 -7.43
N THR A 267 0.46 -13.50 -6.15
CA THR A 267 1.14 -12.45 -5.36
C THR A 267 2.50 -12.87 -4.80
N THR A 268 3.12 -13.90 -5.38
CA THR A 268 4.45 -14.36 -4.97
C THR A 268 5.52 -13.26 -5.14
N SER A 269 6.62 -13.38 -4.40
CA SER A 269 7.76 -12.47 -4.53
C SER A 269 8.32 -12.47 -5.96
N ALA A 270 8.33 -13.63 -6.63
CA ALA A 270 8.84 -13.77 -7.99
C ALA A 270 7.98 -13.02 -9.02
N LEU A 271 6.65 -13.12 -8.91
CA LEU A 271 5.71 -12.36 -9.75
C LEU A 271 5.81 -10.86 -9.48
N THR A 272 5.95 -10.47 -8.20
CA THR A 272 6.14 -9.07 -7.81
C THR A 272 7.46 -8.50 -8.35
N TYR A 273 8.55 -9.27 -8.28
CA TYR A 273 9.85 -8.90 -8.82
C TYR A 273 9.81 -8.75 -10.34
N SER A 274 9.18 -9.69 -11.06
CA SER A 274 8.99 -9.63 -12.51
C SER A 274 8.17 -8.40 -12.91
N LEU A 275 7.06 -8.13 -12.19
CA LEU A 275 6.26 -6.91 -12.38
C LEU A 275 7.12 -5.64 -12.28
N ILE A 276 7.97 -5.54 -11.26
CA ILE A 276 8.78 -4.34 -11.03
C ILE A 276 9.91 -4.21 -12.07
N THR A 277 10.55 -5.30 -12.48
CA THR A 277 11.79 -5.26 -13.28
C THR A 277 11.57 -5.35 -14.79
N GLU A 278 10.45 -5.92 -15.24
CA GLU A 278 10.18 -6.16 -16.68
C GLU A 278 9.26 -5.11 -17.33
N ASN A 279 8.78 -4.13 -16.55
CA ASN A 279 7.82 -3.14 -17.00
C ASN A 279 8.39 -1.73 -16.79
N ASN A 280 9.25 -1.28 -17.71
CA ASN A 280 9.94 0.01 -17.59
C ASN A 280 9.08 1.25 -17.87
N ASP A 281 7.86 1.03 -18.34
CA ASP A 281 6.88 2.06 -18.67
C ASP A 281 5.73 2.04 -17.65
N ILE A 282 5.22 3.21 -17.26
CA ILE A 282 4.22 3.33 -16.20
C ILE A 282 2.86 2.74 -16.61
N GLU A 283 2.47 2.83 -17.88
CA GLU A 283 1.20 2.26 -18.36
C GLU A 283 1.28 0.74 -18.31
N LYS A 284 2.39 0.18 -18.78
CA LYS A 284 2.62 -1.27 -18.72
C LYS A 284 2.73 -1.78 -17.28
N PHE A 285 3.42 -1.03 -16.40
CA PHE A 285 3.54 -1.37 -14.99
C PHE A 285 2.17 -1.43 -14.31
N GLN A 286 1.32 -0.40 -14.48
CA GLN A 286 -0.03 -0.41 -13.93
C GLN A 286 -0.90 -1.51 -14.56
N GLN A 287 -0.83 -1.71 -15.88
CA GLN A 287 -1.59 -2.74 -16.57
C GLN A 287 -1.28 -4.14 -16.02
N VAL A 288 -0.01 -4.49 -15.89
CA VAL A 288 0.40 -5.80 -15.35
C VAL A 288 0.05 -5.92 -13.87
N MET A 289 0.20 -4.83 -13.10
CA MET A 289 -0.19 -4.80 -11.68
C MET A 289 -1.69 -5.09 -11.47
N LEU A 290 -2.56 -4.48 -12.29
CA LEU A 290 -4.02 -4.64 -12.24
C LEU A 290 -4.52 -5.98 -12.80
N GLY A 291 -3.71 -6.63 -13.64
CA GLY A 291 -4.03 -7.89 -14.30
C GLY A 291 -4.10 -7.77 -15.82
N THR A 292 -3.67 -8.81 -16.51
CA THR A 292 -3.67 -8.90 -17.98
C THR A 292 -4.52 -10.09 -18.43
N PRO A 293 -5.82 -9.88 -18.74
CA PRO A 293 -6.73 -10.96 -19.12
C PRO A 293 -6.28 -11.76 -20.34
N ALA A 294 -5.66 -11.10 -21.33
CA ALA A 294 -5.10 -11.75 -22.52
C ALA A 294 -3.98 -12.76 -22.21
N LYS A 295 -3.35 -12.66 -21.03
CA LYS A 295 -2.32 -13.60 -20.54
C LYS A 295 -2.82 -14.51 -19.43
N ASN A 296 -4.09 -14.40 -19.06
CA ASN A 296 -4.67 -15.07 -17.89
C ASN A 296 -3.89 -14.80 -16.60
N ASP A 297 -3.36 -13.59 -16.45
CA ASP A 297 -2.62 -13.16 -15.27
C ASP A 297 -3.48 -12.17 -14.48
N TRP A 298 -3.90 -12.55 -13.27
CA TRP A 298 -4.71 -11.66 -12.42
C TRP A 298 -3.92 -10.44 -11.94
N GLY A 299 -2.59 -10.47 -11.91
CA GLY A 299 -1.78 -9.39 -11.36
C GLY A 299 -1.88 -9.29 -9.84
N VAL A 300 -0.93 -8.57 -9.24
CA VAL A 300 -0.77 -8.53 -7.78
C VAL A 300 -1.83 -7.69 -7.07
N HIS A 301 -2.40 -6.68 -7.75
CA HIS A 301 -3.47 -5.85 -7.17
C HIS A 301 -4.76 -6.68 -7.00
N MET A 302 -5.23 -7.27 -8.09
CA MET A 302 -6.39 -8.15 -8.07
C MET A 302 -6.16 -9.38 -7.17
N GLY A 303 -4.97 -9.98 -7.25
CA GLY A 303 -4.56 -11.10 -6.40
C GLY A 303 -4.60 -10.76 -4.91
N GLY A 304 -4.09 -9.58 -4.52
CA GLY A 304 -4.13 -9.16 -3.12
C GLY A 304 -5.54 -8.89 -2.60
N HIS A 305 -6.38 -8.21 -3.40
CA HIS A 305 -7.80 -8.00 -3.06
C HIS A 305 -8.58 -9.31 -2.91
N TYR A 306 -8.49 -10.22 -3.88
CA TYR A 306 -9.25 -11.47 -3.82
C TYR A 306 -8.65 -12.53 -2.90
N THR A 307 -7.41 -12.35 -2.42
CA THR A 307 -6.89 -13.11 -1.27
C THR A 307 -7.64 -12.75 0.01
N ILE A 308 -8.13 -11.52 0.18
CA ILE A 308 -9.04 -11.15 1.26
C ILE A 308 -10.43 -11.76 0.98
N GLY A 309 -10.92 -11.53 -0.24
CA GLY A 309 -12.19 -12.05 -0.74
C GLY A 309 -13.39 -11.56 0.07
N GLY A 310 -14.48 -12.33 0.02
CA GLY A 310 -15.68 -12.07 0.82
C GLY A 310 -16.34 -10.72 0.58
N ASP A 311 -16.83 -10.11 1.66
CA ASP A 311 -17.61 -8.88 1.66
C ASP A 311 -17.19 -7.98 2.83
N PRO A 312 -16.65 -6.78 2.57
CA PRO A 312 -16.59 -6.14 1.26
C PRO A 312 -15.23 -6.32 0.55
N GLY A 313 -14.29 -7.12 1.06
CA GLY A 313 -12.92 -7.21 0.53
C GLY A 313 -12.82 -7.56 -0.96
N GLY A 314 -13.76 -8.35 -1.48
CA GLY A 314 -13.88 -8.66 -2.91
C GLY A 314 -14.76 -7.70 -3.73
N ASP A 315 -15.42 -6.72 -3.11
CA ASP A 315 -16.20 -5.69 -3.81
C ASP A 315 -15.28 -4.55 -4.24
N PHE A 316 -15.12 -4.35 -5.56
CA PHE A 316 -14.26 -3.30 -6.12
C PHE A 316 -14.52 -1.91 -5.51
N TYR A 317 -15.77 -1.55 -5.22
CA TYR A 317 -16.12 -0.22 -4.72
C TYR A 317 -15.97 -0.14 -3.20
N SER A 318 -16.39 -1.19 -2.49
CA SER A 318 -16.48 -1.19 -1.04
C SER A 318 -15.28 -1.84 -0.35
N SER A 319 -14.25 -2.28 -1.10
CA SER A 319 -13.09 -3.03 -0.56
C SER A 319 -12.37 -2.41 0.65
N PRO A 320 -12.28 -1.07 0.84
CA PRO A 320 -11.73 -0.49 2.07
C PRO A 320 -12.55 -0.80 3.33
N GLY A 321 -13.77 -1.28 3.18
CA GLY A 321 -14.59 -1.77 4.27
C GLY A 321 -14.01 -3.01 4.95
N ASP A 322 -13.03 -3.70 4.33
CA ASP A 322 -12.18 -4.65 5.03
C ASP A 322 -10.89 -3.96 5.51
N PRO A 323 -10.53 -4.04 6.81
CA PRO A 323 -9.34 -3.38 7.35
C PRO A 323 -8.01 -3.87 6.77
N VAL A 324 -7.98 -5.00 6.03
CA VAL A 324 -6.77 -5.48 5.35
C VAL A 324 -6.45 -4.68 4.08
N PHE A 325 -7.42 -3.95 3.53
CA PHE A 325 -7.22 -3.06 2.36
C PHE A 325 -6.00 -2.14 2.52
N TRP A 326 -5.84 -1.53 3.70
CA TRP A 326 -4.78 -0.56 3.98
C TRP A 326 -3.38 -1.15 3.90
N PHE A 327 -3.25 -2.44 4.21
CA PHE A 327 -1.99 -3.18 4.15
C PHE A 327 -1.66 -3.62 2.73
N HIS A 328 -2.68 -4.06 1.99
CA HIS A 328 -2.57 -4.36 0.57
C HIS A 328 -2.11 -3.12 -0.20
N HIS A 329 -2.76 -1.98 -0.01
CA HIS A 329 -2.38 -0.73 -0.67
C HIS A 329 -1.06 -0.14 -0.14
N GLY A 330 -0.70 -0.42 1.12
CA GLY A 330 0.65 -0.15 1.61
C GLY A 330 1.73 -0.88 0.81
N MET A 331 1.49 -2.13 0.40
CA MET A 331 2.40 -2.89 -0.45
C MET A 331 2.35 -2.45 -1.91
N ILE A 332 1.18 -2.06 -2.44
CA ILE A 332 1.06 -1.44 -3.77
C ILE A 332 1.91 -0.16 -3.86
N ASP A 333 1.81 0.72 -2.85
CA ASP A 333 2.61 1.94 -2.80
C ASP A 333 4.11 1.64 -2.66
N ARG A 334 4.47 0.63 -1.86
CA ARG A 334 5.86 0.15 -1.75
C ARG A 334 6.42 -0.30 -3.10
N ILE A 335 5.72 -1.18 -3.83
CA ILE A 335 6.25 -1.70 -5.11
C ILE A 335 6.31 -0.62 -6.18
N TRP A 336 5.42 0.38 -6.13
CA TRP A 336 5.51 1.56 -6.98
C TRP A 336 6.76 2.38 -6.65
N TRP A 337 7.02 2.62 -5.37
CA TRP A 337 8.25 3.31 -4.94
C TRP A 337 9.52 2.57 -5.39
N ILE A 338 9.59 1.25 -5.23
CA ILE A 338 10.71 0.43 -5.72
C ILE A 338 10.84 0.57 -7.25
N TRP A 339 9.72 0.52 -7.97
CA TRP A 339 9.70 0.73 -9.41
C TRP A 339 10.27 2.10 -9.80
N GLN A 340 9.88 3.17 -9.10
CA GLN A 340 10.40 4.52 -9.33
C GLN A 340 11.91 4.60 -9.07
N MET A 341 12.40 4.02 -7.97
CA MET A 341 13.81 4.07 -7.58
C MET A 341 14.79 3.38 -8.55
N GLN A 342 14.30 2.49 -9.42
CA GLN A 342 15.17 1.84 -10.41
C GLN A 342 15.75 2.82 -11.44
N ASP A 343 14.99 3.86 -11.80
CA ASP A 343 15.36 4.92 -12.73
C ASP A 343 14.61 6.22 -12.40
N PRO A 344 14.93 6.87 -11.26
CA PRO A 344 14.10 7.93 -10.69
C PRO A 344 13.99 9.16 -11.61
N GLU A 345 15.03 9.46 -12.37
CA GLU A 345 15.05 10.58 -13.36
C GLU A 345 13.94 10.42 -14.41
N ASN A 346 13.64 9.18 -14.81
CA ASN A 346 12.66 8.89 -15.84
C ASN A 346 11.34 8.34 -15.31
N ARG A 347 11.22 8.06 -14.00
CA ARG A 347 10.06 7.36 -13.41
C ARG A 347 9.34 8.12 -12.30
N MET A 348 10.01 9.03 -11.57
CA MET A 348 9.38 9.72 -10.44
C MET A 348 8.18 10.55 -10.87
N ASN A 349 8.29 11.31 -11.96
CA ASN A 349 7.23 12.19 -12.46
C ASN A 349 6.54 11.63 -13.71
N LYS A 350 6.28 10.31 -13.74
CA LYS A 350 5.55 9.67 -14.85
C LYS A 350 4.20 9.16 -14.39
N VAL A 351 3.19 9.56 -15.14
CA VAL A 351 1.81 9.10 -15.00
C VAL A 351 1.24 8.79 -16.40
N PRO A 352 0.39 7.76 -16.52
CA PRO A 352 -0.29 7.44 -17.76
C PRO A 352 -1.19 8.58 -18.26
N GLY A 353 -1.38 8.68 -19.57
CA GLY A 353 -2.40 9.55 -20.16
C GLY A 353 -2.13 11.06 -20.15
N ASN A 354 -0.98 11.53 -19.66
CA ASN A 354 -0.56 12.94 -19.64
C ASN A 354 -1.63 13.90 -19.05
N PRO A 355 -1.98 13.76 -17.76
CA PRO A 355 -2.93 14.64 -17.11
C PRO A 355 -2.45 16.11 -17.09
N PRO A 356 -3.36 17.08 -16.95
CA PRO A 356 -3.03 18.50 -16.85
C PRO A 356 -2.06 18.83 -15.70
N ALA A 357 -1.35 19.96 -15.81
CA ALA A 357 -0.42 20.40 -14.75
C ALA A 357 -1.15 20.82 -13.46
N ASP A 358 -2.41 21.22 -13.57
CA ASP A 358 -3.30 21.62 -12.49
C ASP A 358 -4.25 20.48 -12.05
N ASP A 359 -3.95 19.24 -12.41
CA ASP A 359 -4.72 18.07 -12.02
C ASP A 359 -4.69 17.86 -10.49
N ILE A 360 -5.87 17.60 -9.91
CA ILE A 360 -6.09 17.55 -8.46
C ILE A 360 -6.71 16.20 -8.07
N VAL A 361 -6.19 15.62 -6.99
CA VAL A 361 -6.87 14.55 -6.26
C VAL A 361 -7.57 15.18 -5.05
N ASP A 362 -8.90 15.04 -4.99
CA ASP A 362 -9.72 15.44 -3.85
C ASP A 362 -10.49 14.23 -3.32
N LEU A 363 -10.23 13.86 -2.06
CA LEU A 363 -10.85 12.71 -1.41
C LEU A 363 -12.01 13.11 -0.50
N GLY A 364 -12.42 14.38 -0.54
CA GLY A 364 -13.54 14.94 0.20
C GLY A 364 -13.31 14.94 1.71
N TRP A 365 -14.13 14.19 2.43
CA TRP A 365 -14.13 14.15 3.90
C TRP A 365 -13.00 13.29 4.52
N THR A 366 -12.12 12.71 3.68
CA THR A 366 -10.91 11.99 4.13
C THR A 366 -9.64 12.80 3.96
N ALA A 367 -9.46 13.49 2.83
CA ALA A 367 -8.38 14.42 2.57
C ALA A 367 -8.84 15.54 1.63
N GLY A 368 -8.36 16.76 1.89
CA GLY A 368 -8.59 17.90 1.00
C GLY A 368 -7.86 17.78 -0.34
N PRO A 369 -8.09 18.74 -1.26
CA PRO A 369 -7.51 18.71 -2.59
C PRO A 369 -5.98 18.85 -2.56
N VAL A 370 -5.28 17.97 -3.27
CA VAL A 370 -3.83 17.98 -3.45
C VAL A 370 -3.51 17.88 -4.94
N SER A 371 -2.48 18.61 -5.39
CA SER A 371 -1.95 18.44 -6.75
C SER A 371 -1.52 16.98 -6.96
N MET A 372 -2.04 16.34 -8.00
CA MET A 372 -1.68 14.96 -8.34
C MET A 372 -0.17 14.81 -8.50
N TRP A 373 0.48 15.79 -9.13
CA TRP A 373 1.93 15.83 -9.33
C TRP A 373 2.73 15.90 -8.03
N ASP A 374 2.14 16.43 -6.96
CA ASP A 374 2.76 16.52 -5.64
C ASP A 374 2.62 15.20 -4.83
N LEU A 375 1.85 14.23 -5.34
CA LEU A 375 1.70 12.90 -4.75
C LEU A 375 2.75 11.89 -5.26
N MET A 376 3.57 12.29 -6.22
CA MET A 376 4.50 11.40 -6.92
C MET A 376 5.70 10.95 -6.08
N THR A 377 5.99 11.63 -4.97
CA THR A 377 7.13 11.34 -4.09
C THR A 377 6.69 11.17 -2.63
N ASN A 378 7.19 10.13 -1.97
CA ASN A 378 7.06 9.89 -0.53
C ASN A 378 8.04 10.71 0.33
N ILE A 379 8.98 11.42 -0.32
CA ILE A 379 9.93 12.35 0.29
C ILE A 379 9.60 13.76 -0.16
N GLY A 380 8.94 14.53 0.70
CA GLY A 380 8.61 15.94 0.48
C GLY A 380 7.31 16.21 -0.29
N GLY A 381 6.59 15.18 -0.74
CA GLY A 381 5.31 15.33 -1.45
C GLY A 381 4.17 15.81 -0.55
N ASN A 382 3.04 16.17 -1.16
CA ASN A 382 1.87 16.75 -0.49
C ASN A 382 2.24 17.97 0.38
N GLY A 383 2.97 18.92 -0.19
CA GLY A 383 3.47 20.12 0.47
C GLY A 383 4.43 19.83 1.62
N GLY A 384 5.18 18.72 1.55
CA GLY A 384 6.09 18.27 2.59
C GLY A 384 5.50 17.31 3.63
N GLN A 385 4.21 16.97 3.52
CA GLN A 385 3.54 16.10 4.49
C GLN A 385 3.88 14.61 4.30
N PHE A 386 4.27 14.21 3.09
CA PHE A 386 4.83 12.88 2.87
C PHE A 386 6.30 12.89 3.28
N CYS A 387 6.61 12.14 4.33
CA CYS A 387 7.98 11.89 4.73
C CYS A 387 8.15 10.49 5.31
N TYR A 388 8.09 9.49 4.44
CA TYR A 388 8.17 8.09 4.83
C TYR A 388 8.95 7.24 3.82
N ILE A 389 9.44 6.11 4.27
CA ILE A 389 10.07 5.05 3.47
C ILE A 389 9.52 3.69 3.89
N TYR A 390 9.74 2.67 3.08
CA TYR A 390 9.42 1.29 3.41
C TYR A 390 10.65 0.57 3.96
N VAL A 391 10.47 -0.30 4.96
CA VAL A 391 11.53 -1.13 5.55
C VAL A 391 11.02 -2.49 5.99
#